data_AF-A0A9E2YCL6-F1
#
_entry.id   AF-A0A9E2YCL6-F1
#
_cell.length_a   1.000
_cell.length_b   1.000
_cell.length_c   1.000
_cell.angle_alpha   90.00
_cell.angle_beta   90.00
_cell.angle_gamma   90.00
#
_symmetry.space_group_name_H-M   'P 1'
#
loop_
_entity.id
_entity.type
_entity.pdbx_description
1 polymer ?
#
loop_
_entity_poly.entity_id
_entity_poly.type
_entity_poly.pdbx_seq_one_letter_code
_entity_poly.pdbx_strand_id
1 'polypeptide(L)' 'MSTDIRLPMGLMFTILGVILTFYGAVTSHSPALAQSLGINVDLWWGMVILLFGLSMLGLAWRSKRKAPLEAPLSVPK' A
#
# COMPACT_ATOMS: atom_id res chain seq x y z
N MET A 1 -20.66 11.37 -5.17
CA MET A 1 -19.42 10.85 -5.75
C MET A 1 -18.77 9.93 -4.73
N SER A 2 -19.00 8.61 -4.82
CA SER A 2 -18.38 7.64 -3.93
C SER A 2 -16.92 7.47 -4.33
N THR A 3 -16.06 8.30 -3.75
CA THR A 3 -14.61 8.18 -3.88
C THR A 3 -14.22 6.75 -3.52
N ASP A 4 -13.60 6.01 -4.45
CA ASP A 4 -13.11 4.65 -4.20
C ASP A 4 -12.14 4.66 -3.01
N ILE A 5 -12.66 4.37 -1.81
CA ILE A 5 -11.90 4.39 -0.54
C ILE A 5 -10.72 3.42 -0.58
N ARG A 6 -10.78 2.43 -1.48
CA ARG A 6 -9.68 1.50 -1.73
C ARG A 6 -8.37 2.19 -2.13
N LEU A 7 -8.44 3.28 -2.88
CA LEU A 7 -7.25 4.00 -3.34
C LEU A 7 -6.52 4.74 -2.21
N PRO A 8 -7.16 5.64 -1.42
CA PRO A 8 -6.48 6.32 -0.32
C PRO A 8 -6.01 5.35 0.78
N MET A 9 -6.79 4.31 1.09
CA MET A 9 -6.39 3.31 2.09
C MET A 9 -5.14 2.52 1.65
N GLY A 10 -5.13 2.01 0.42
CA GLY A 10 -3.97 1.27 -0.11
C GLY A 10 -2.70 2.14 -0.18
N LEU A 11 -2.86 3.43 -0.50
CA LEU A 11 -1.76 4.38 -0.58
C LEU A 11 -1.16 4.69 0.81
N MET A 12 -2.01 4.89 1.82
CA MET A 12 -1.56 5.07 3.21
C MET A 12 -0.78 3.86 3.73
N PHE A 13 -1.30 2.63 3.54
CA PHE A 13 -0.61 1.41 3.96
C PHE A 13 0.73 1.22 3.22
N THR A 14 0.78 1.54 1.93
CA THR A 14 2.02 1.45 1.16
C THR A 14 3.06 2.43 1.69
N ILE A 15 2.71 3.70 1.93
CA ILE A 15 3.63 4.71 2.48
C ILE A 15 4.15 4.29 3.85
N LEU A 16 3.25 3.87 4.76
CA LEU A 16 3.63 3.43 6.09
C LEU A 16 4.54 2.19 6.04
N GLY A 17 4.22 1.21 5.19
CA GLY A 17 5.04 0.04 4.97
C GLY A 17 6.44 0.38 4.44
N VAL A 18 6.56 1.34 3.52
CA VAL A 18 7.86 1.80 3.01
C VAL A 18 8.68 2.43 4.13
N ILE A 19 8.09 3.35 4.90
CA ILE A 19 8.77 4.04 6.00
C ILE A 19 9.25 3.03 7.05
N LEU A 20 8.39 2.09 7.46
CA LEU A 20 8.71 1.10 8.48
C LEU A 20 9.79 0.11 8.01
N THR A 21 9.70 -0.34 6.75
CA THR A 21 10.71 -1.22 6.14
C THR A 21 12.06 -0.51 6.06
N PHE A 22 12.08 0.76 5.64
CA PHE A 22 13.30 1.54 5.54
C PHE A 22 13.90 1.84 6.93
N TYR A 23 13.06 2.18 7.90
CA TYR A 23 13.47 2.37 9.29
C TYR A 23 14.08 1.10 9.88
N GLY A 24 13.42 -0.06 9.68
CA GLY A 24 13.95 -1.36 10.08
C GLY A 24 15.28 -1.67 9.39
N ALA A 25 15.39 -1.42 8.08
CA ALA A 25 16.63 -1.67 7.32
C ALA A 25 17.81 -0.81 7.84
N VAL A 26 17.59 0.48 8.07
CA VAL A 26 18.61 1.39 8.61
C VAL A 26 18.97 1.05 10.06
N THR A 27 17.98 0.63 10.86
CA THR A 27 18.16 0.30 12.28
C THR A 27 18.69 -1.13 12.50
N SER A 28 18.90 -1.90 11.43
CA SER A 28 19.39 -3.30 11.51
C SER A 28 20.77 -3.46 12.15
N HIS A 29 21.57 -2.40 12.19
CA HIS A 29 22.90 -2.39 12.82
C HIS A 29 22.96 -1.61 14.13
N SER A 30 21.82 -1.15 14.66
CA SER A 30 21.73 -0.35 15.87
C SER A 30 21.79 -1.21 17.14
N PRO A 31 22.42 -0.73 18.23
CA PRO A 31 22.38 -1.40 19.54
C PRO A 31 20.96 -1.55 20.11
N ALA A 32 19.96 -0.83 19.56
CA ALA A 32 18.55 -1.04 19.90
C ALA A 32 18.06 -2.46 19.57
N LEU A 33 18.68 -3.15 18.60
CA LEU A 33 18.33 -4.53 18.25
C LEU A 33 18.69 -5.54 19.34
N ALA A 34 19.68 -5.23 20.18
CA ALA A 34 20.06 -6.04 21.33
C ALA A 34 18.92 -6.15 22.37
N GLN A 35 17.97 -5.22 22.37
CA GLN A 35 16.80 -5.22 23.24
C GLN A 35 15.62 -6.00 22.66
N SER A 36 15.62 -6.31 21.36
CA SER A 36 14.51 -6.94 20.63
C SER A 36 14.78 -8.42 20.28
N LEU A 37 15.52 -9.14 21.13
CA LEU A 37 15.91 -10.55 20.89
C LEU A 37 16.80 -10.76 19.65
N GLY A 38 17.39 -9.70 19.09
CA GLY A 38 18.16 -9.74 17.84
C GLY A 38 17.31 -9.76 16.56
N ILE A 39 15.98 -9.64 16.68
CA ILE A 39 15.05 -9.67 15.53
C ILE A 39 14.56 -8.26 15.22
N ASN A 40 14.62 -7.90 13.94
CA ASN A 40 14.20 -6.58 13.48
C ASN A 40 12.69 -6.56 13.18
N VAL A 41 11.90 -6.35 14.24
CA VAL A 41 10.43 -6.38 14.21
C VAL A 41 9.86 -5.35 13.23
N ASP A 42 10.45 -4.15 13.19
CA ASP A 42 10.03 -3.06 12.29
C ASP A 42 10.22 -3.42 10.82
N LEU A 43 11.31 -4.13 10.49
CA LEU A 43 11.56 -4.60 9.13
C LEU A 43 10.55 -5.66 8.69
N TRP A 44 10.31 -6.66 9.55
CA TRP A 44 9.36 -7.76 9.27
C TRP A 44 7.93 -7.24 9.12
N TRP A 45 7.45 -6.46 10.10
CA TRP A 45 6.10 -5.88 10.03
C TRP A 45 5.99 -4.83 8.93
N GLY A 46 7.05 -4.08 8.66
CA GLY A 46 7.10 -3.12 7.56
C GLY A 46 6.91 -3.82 6.21
N MET A 47 7.60 -4.94 6.01
CA MET A 47 7.49 -5.74 4.80
C MET A 47 6.09 -6.36 4.63
N VAL A 48 5.47 -6.84 5.71
CA VAL A 48 4.08 -7.35 5.70
C VAL A 48 3.08 -6.24 5.31
N ILE A 49 3.17 -5.07 5.94
CA ILE A 49 2.28 -3.93 5.65
C ILE A 49 2.51 -3.41 4.23
N LEU A 50 3.76 -3.38 3.78
CA LEU A 50 4.13 -2.95 2.42
C LEU A 50 3.52 -3.88 1.36
N LEU A 51 3.69 -5.19 1.52
CA LEU A 51 3.09 -6.21 0.65
C LEU A 51 1.57 -6.10 0.62
N PHE A 52 0.95 -5.90 1.78
CA PHE A 52 -0.49 -5.70 1.89
C PHE A 52 -0.95 -4.43 1.14
N GLY A 53 -0.29 -3.29 1.38
CA GLY A 53 -0.59 -2.02 0.70
C GLY A 53 -0.46 -2.11 -0.82
N LEU A 54 0.63 -2.71 -1.31
CA LEU A 54 0.88 -2.97 -2.73
C LEU A 54 -0.20 -3.85 -3.36
N SER A 55 -0.61 -4.93 -2.67
CA SER A 55 -1.67 -5.83 -3.15
C SER A 55 -2.99 -5.09 -3.32
N MET A 56 -3.32 -4.23 -2.35
CA MET A 56 -4.54 -3.43 -2.35
C MET A 56 -4.51 -2.35 -3.45
N LEU A 57 -3.35 -1.71 -3.65
CA LEU A 57 -3.13 -0.74 -4.71
C LEU A 57 -3.24 -1.39 -6.10
N GLY A 58 -2.69 -2.60 -6.27
CA GLY A 58 -2.80 -3.38 -7.50
C GLY A 58 -4.25 -3.76 -7.84
N LEU A 59 -5.04 -4.14 -6.84
CA LEU A 59 -6.48 -4.39 -6.99
C LEU A 59 -7.27 -3.13 -7.36
N ALA A 60 -6.97 -1.99 -6.72
CA ALA A 60 -7.58 -0.71 -7.04
C ALA A 60 -7.27 -0.27 -8.48
N TRP A 61 -6.03 -0.48 -8.93
CA TRP A 61 -5.61 -0.13 -10.28
C TRP A 61 -6.25 -1.01 -11.34
N ARG A 62 -6.46 -2.30 -11.04
CA ARG A 62 -7.26 -3.21 -11.87
C ARG A 62 -8.73 -2.78 -11.95
N SER A 63 -9.31 -2.27 -10.86
CA SER A 63 -10.71 -1.80 -10.83
C SER A 63 -10.92 -0.56 -11.72
N LYS A 64 -9.97 0.39 -11.72
CA LYS A 64 -10.05 1.58 -12.59
C LYS A 64 -10.04 1.27 -14.09
N ARG A 65 -9.41 0.17 -14.51
CA ARG A 65 -9.38 -0.24 -15.93
C ARG A 65 -10.70 -0.86 -16.42
N LYS A 66 -11.65 -1.12 -15.52
CA LYS A 66 -12.96 -1.67 -15.86
C LYS A 66 -14.03 -0.61 -16.10
N ALA A 67 -13.75 0.70 -16.03
CA ALA A 67 -14.74 1.74 -16.34
C ALA A 67 -15.23 1.54 -17.78
N PRO A 68 -16.44 0.96 -17.98
CA PRO A 68 -16.93 0.67 -19.30
C PRO A 68 -17.26 1.98 -19.99
N LEU A 69 -17.06 1.96 -21.29
CA LEU A 69 -17.49 2.95 -22.25
C LEU A 69 -19.00 3.14 -22.12
N GLU A 70 -19.46 3.97 -21.18
CA GLU A 70 -20.75 4.65 -21.33
C GLU A 70 -20.53 5.73 -22.39
N ALA A 71 -20.43 5.26 -23.64
CA ALA A 71 -20.72 6.08 -24.80
C ALA A 71 -22.12 6.66 -24.55
N PRO A 72 -22.27 7.98 -24.45
CA PRO A 72 -23.60 8.56 -24.50
C PRO A 72 -24.16 8.10 -25.84
N LEU A 73 -25.14 7.21 -25.81
CA LEU A 73 -25.94 6.91 -26.99
C LEU A 73 -26.44 8.26 -27.46
N SER A 74 -25.86 8.70 -28.57
CA SER A 74 -26.39 9.76 -29.39
C SER A 74 -27.87 9.44 -29.58
N VAL A 75 -28.73 10.21 -28.91
CA VAL A 75 -30.12 10.32 -29.30
C VAL A 75 -30.17 11.54 -30.21
N PRO A 76 -29.99 11.39 -31.54
CA PRO A 76 -30.33 12.45 -32.46
C PRO A 76 -31.84 12.53 -32.63
N LYS A 77 -32.30 13.79 -32.67
CA LYS A 77 -33.65 14.33 -32.95
C LYS A 77 -34.65 14.34 -31.80
#